data_AF-A0A6J4LVV3-F1
#
_entry.id   AF-A0A6J4LVV3-F1
#
_cell.length_a   1.000
_cell.length_b   1.000
_cell.length_c   1.000
_cell.angle_alpha   90.00
_cell.angle_beta   90.00
_cell.angle_gamma   90.00
#
_symmetry.space_group_name_H-M   'P 1'
#
loop_
_entity.id
_entity.type
_entity.pdbx_description
1 polymer ?
#
loop_
_entity_poly.entity_id
_entity_poly.type
_entity_poly.pdbx_seq_one_letter_code
_entity_poly.pdbx_strand_id
1 'polypeptide(L)' 'SGSAAGAAAGGAARSYTVKSGDTLSKIAKQMYGDAAQWKKIHEANRSKIPNPDLIHPGDELTIPQ' A
#
# COMPACT_ATOMS: atom_id res chain seq x y z
N SER A 1 39.25 8.27 4.59
CA SER A 1 38.26 9.36 4.51
C SER A 1 36.89 8.77 4.27
N GLY A 2 36.08 8.67 5.32
CA GLY A 2 34.69 8.21 5.22
C GLY A 2 33.78 9.41 4.98
N SER A 3 32.95 9.36 3.95
CA SER A 3 31.83 10.26 3.79
C SER A 3 30.59 9.41 3.56
N ALA A 4 29.83 9.27 4.64
CA ALA A 4 28.44 8.87 4.59
C ALA A 4 27.65 10.05 3.99
N ALA A 5 27.10 9.86 2.80
CA ALA A 5 26.19 10.81 2.18
C ALA A 5 24.75 10.33 2.36
N GLY A 6 24.00 11.10 3.13
CA GLY A 6 22.57 11.38 2.94
C GLY A 6 21.63 10.17 2.95
N ALA A 7 21.02 9.93 4.10
CA ALA A 7 19.83 9.11 4.22
C ALA A 7 18.76 9.55 3.20
N ALA A 8 18.54 8.72 2.18
CA ALA A 8 17.28 8.74 1.47
C ALA A 8 16.21 8.31 2.48
N ALA A 9 15.45 9.28 2.99
CA ALA A 9 14.19 9.01 3.68
C ALA A 9 13.16 8.52 2.64
N GLY A 10 13.48 7.42 1.95
CA GLY A 10 12.49 6.58 1.30
C GLY A 10 11.73 5.91 2.42
N GLY A 11 10.70 6.57 2.93
CA GLY A 11 9.92 6.00 4.01
C GLY A 11 9.41 4.64 3.56
N ALA A 12 9.81 3.61 4.29
CA ALA A 12 9.57 2.23 3.89
C ALA A 12 8.08 2.04 3.58
N ALA A 13 7.79 1.48 2.40
CA ALA A 13 6.44 1.07 2.07
C ALA A 13 5.96 0.10 3.14
N ARG A 14 4.75 0.33 3.68
CA ARG A 14 4.20 -0.52 4.74
C ARG A 14 3.52 -1.72 4.09
N SER A 15 3.54 -2.88 4.74
CA SER A 15 2.71 -4.01 4.32
C SER A 15 1.36 -3.97 5.06
N TYR A 16 0.31 -4.47 4.40
CA TYR A 16 -1.01 -4.64 5.00
C TYR A 16 -1.61 -5.98 4.58
N THR A 17 -2.00 -6.80 5.54
CA THR A 17 -2.74 -8.04 5.28
C THR A 17 -4.23 -7.75 5.24
N VAL A 18 -4.85 -8.03 4.11
CA VAL A 18 -6.29 -7.85 3.87
C VAL A 18 -7.10 -8.68 4.85
N LYS A 19 -8.17 -8.08 5.41
CA LYS A 19 -9.11 -8.70 6.33
C LYS A 19 -10.46 -8.91 5.66
N SER A 20 -11.29 -9.77 6.24
CA SER A 20 -12.67 -9.98 5.77
C SER A 20 -13.46 -8.68 5.77
N GLY A 21 -14.08 -8.36 4.62
CA GLY A 21 -14.88 -7.16 4.42
C GLY A 21 -14.09 -5.90 4.02
N ASP A 22 -12.78 -6.01 3.83
CA ASP A 22 -11.96 -4.91 3.31
C ASP A 22 -12.26 -4.59 1.85
N THR A 23 -11.98 -3.34 1.50
CA THR A 23 -11.89 -2.85 0.12
C THR A 23 -10.66 -1.94 0.06
N LEU A 24 -10.09 -1.73 -1.14
CA LEU A 24 -8.95 -0.83 -1.29
C LEU A 24 -9.27 0.59 -0.79
N SER A 25 -10.51 1.07 -0.95
CA SER A 25 -10.94 2.37 -0.45
C SER A 25 -11.02 2.44 1.08
N LYS A 26 -11.49 1.38 1.76
CA LYS A 26 -11.46 1.31 3.24
C LYS A 26 -10.03 1.32 3.77
N ILE A 27 -9.16 0.51 3.15
CA ILE A 27 -7.74 0.45 3.51
C ILE A 27 -7.08 1.80 3.26
N ALA A 28 -7.32 2.45 2.12
CA ALA A 28 -6.80 3.78 1.82
C ALA A 28 -7.28 4.84 2.83
N LYS A 29 -8.56 4.82 3.21
CA LYS A 29 -9.07 5.72 4.25
C LYS A 29 -8.36 5.52 5.58
N GLN A 30 -8.07 4.27 5.96
CA GLN A 30 -7.34 3.95 7.19
C GLN A 30 -5.87 4.37 7.13
N MET A 31 -5.20 4.14 5.99
CA MET A 31 -3.75 4.36 5.87
C MET A 31 -3.36 5.79 5.52
N TYR A 32 -4.21 6.49 4.78
CA TYR A 32 -3.95 7.84 4.25
C TYR A 32 -4.93 8.90 4.76
N GLY A 33 -5.99 8.51 5.46
CA GLY A 33 -7.08 9.42 5.82
C GLY A 33 -8.01 9.77 4.65
N ASP A 34 -7.79 9.22 3.46
CA ASP A 34 -8.59 9.49 2.26
C ASP A 34 -8.87 8.20 1.46
N ALA A 35 -10.15 7.89 1.29
CA ALA A 35 -10.61 6.71 0.55
C ALA A 35 -10.30 6.80 -0.95
N ALA A 36 -10.19 8.02 -1.51
CA ALA A 36 -9.89 8.24 -2.92
C ALA A 36 -8.47 7.81 -3.30
N GLN A 37 -7.58 7.64 -2.30
CA GLN A 37 -6.19 7.20 -2.51
C GLN A 37 -6.04 5.69 -2.76
N TRP A 38 -7.15 4.95 -2.86
CA TRP A 38 -7.14 3.52 -3.18
C TRP A 38 -6.33 3.20 -4.46
N LYS A 39 -6.30 4.12 -5.42
CA LYS A 39 -5.54 3.96 -6.67
C LYS A 39 -4.05 3.78 -6.43
N LYS A 40 -3.47 4.48 -5.44
CA LYS A 40 -2.06 4.32 -5.07
C LYS A 40 -1.75 2.90 -4.61
N ILE A 41 -2.65 2.31 -3.82
CA ILE A 41 -2.52 0.93 -3.36
C ILE A 41 -2.62 -0.01 -4.56
N HIS A 42 -3.61 0.16 -5.43
CA HIS A 42 -3.75 -0.68 -6.62
C HIS A 42 -2.53 -0.60 -7.54
N GLU A 43 -2.01 0.60 -7.80
CA GLU A 43 -0.83 0.80 -8.65
C GLU A 43 0.40 0.10 -8.08
N ALA A 44 0.63 0.19 -6.78
CA ALA A 44 1.74 -0.51 -6.11
C ALA A 44 1.61 -2.04 -6.14
N ASN A 45 0.40 -2.57 -6.34
CA ASN A 45 0.12 -4.01 -6.27
C ASN A 45 -0.41 -4.59 -7.59
N ARG A 46 -0.39 -3.84 -8.70
CA ARG A 46 -1.02 -4.25 -9.98
C ARG A 46 -0.55 -5.59 -10.52
N SER A 47 0.68 -5.98 -10.22
CA SER A 47 1.24 -7.29 -10.61
C SER A 47 0.60 -8.47 -9.87
N LYS A 48 0.08 -8.23 -8.67
CA LYS A 48 -0.60 -9.22 -7.82
C LYS A 48 -2.12 -9.10 -7.90
N ILE A 49 -2.63 -7.87 -8.09
CA ILE A 49 -4.05 -7.52 -8.06
C ILE A 49 -4.39 -6.85 -9.39
N PRO A 50 -4.71 -7.63 -10.43
CA PRO A 50 -5.06 -7.08 -11.74
C PRO A 50 -6.45 -6.43 -11.74
N ASN A 51 -7.33 -6.86 -10.85
CA ASN A 51 -8.65 -6.25 -10.64
C ASN A 51 -8.72 -5.66 -9.22
N PRO A 52 -8.85 -4.33 -9.06
CA PRO A 52 -8.86 -3.68 -7.75
C PRO A 52 -10.06 -4.05 -6.87
N ASP A 53 -11.13 -4.57 -7.47
CA ASP A 53 -12.32 -5.03 -6.74
C ASP A 53 -12.18 -6.48 -6.22
N LEU A 54 -11.13 -7.19 -6.64
CA LEU A 54 -10.84 -8.57 -6.23
C LEU A 54 -9.62 -8.62 -5.31
N ILE A 55 -9.85 -8.27 -4.04
CA ILE A 55 -8.91 -8.55 -2.95
C ILE A 55 -9.52 -9.57 -1.99
N HIS A 56 -8.69 -10.41 -1.39
CA HIS A 56 -9.12 -11.51 -0.54
C HIS A 56 -8.44 -11.46 0.83
N PRO A 57 -9.14 -11.90 1.90
CA PRO A 57 -8.52 -11.99 3.22
C PRO A 57 -7.23 -12.83 3.17
N GLY A 58 -6.16 -12.29 3.74
CA GLY A 58 -4.82 -12.89 3.69
C GLY A 58 -3.89 -12.32 2.62
N ASP A 59 -4.41 -11.59 1.62
CA ASP A 59 -3.56 -10.92 0.63
C ASP A 59 -2.64 -9.89 1.31
N GLU A 60 -1.37 -9.84 0.90
CA GLU A 60 -0.42 -8.86 1.39
C GLU A 60 -0.24 -7.71 0.38
N LEU A 61 -0.68 -6.52 0.79
CA LEU A 61 -0.60 -5.29 0.01
C LEU A 61 0.62 -4.46 0.39
N THR A 62 1.31 -3.96 -0.61
CA THR A 62 2.25 -2.85 -0.45
C THR A 62 1.47 -1.54 -0.35
N ILE A 63 1.68 -0.79 0.72
CA ILE A 63 1.10 0.53 0.99
C ILE A 63 2.20 1.57 0.81
N PRO A 64 2.26 2.27 -0.34
CA PRO A 64 3.24 3.33 -0.57
C PRO A 64 2.99 4.51 0.39
N GLN A 65 4.01 5.33 0.66
CA GLN A 65 3.83 6.57 1.44
C GLN A 65 3.20 7.69 0.61
#